data_AF-A0A820UGI2-F1
#
_entry.id   AF-A0A820UGI2-F1
#
_cell.length_a   1.000
_cell.length_b   1.000
_cell.length_c   1.000
_cell.angle_alpha   90.00
_cell.angle_beta   90.00
_cell.angle_gamma   90.00
#
_symmetry.space_group_name_H-M   'P 1'
#
loop_
_entity.id
_entity.type
_entity.pdbx_description
1 polymer ?
#
loop_
_entity_poly.entity_id
_entity_poly.type
_entity_poly.pdbx_seq_one_letter_code
_entity_poly.pdbx_strand_id
1 'polypeptide(L)'
;MLQLQRKKLKKNSPTKIDQDNLCYQLSSDVIVKILSYLQDVSDLGCCLFISKLWNLAASQPSLWKKFVKEEFGDYFNHDDNCNWLQFYKRFHELNIQENL
;
A
#
# COMPACT_ATOMS: atom_id res chain seq x y z
N MET A 1 -57.76 26.48 -2.41
CA MET A 1 -56.69 26.22 -1.41
C MET A 1 -55.76 25.15 -1.97
N LEU A 2 -54.52 25.49 -2.32
CA LEU A 2 -53.50 24.53 -2.74
C LEU A 2 -52.29 24.69 -1.82
N GLN A 3 -52.03 23.69 -0.97
CA GLN A 3 -50.86 23.70 -0.10
C GLN A 3 -49.63 23.26 -0.89
N LEU A 4 -48.72 24.21 -1.13
CA LEU A 4 -47.37 23.96 -1.63
C LEU A 4 -46.54 23.31 -0.51
N GLN A 5 -46.40 21.98 -0.56
CA GLN A 5 -45.42 21.27 0.25
C GLN A 5 -44.01 21.62 -0.24
N ARG A 6 -43.33 22.50 0.49
CA ARG A 6 -41.88 22.76 0.33
C ARG A 6 -41.13 21.45 0.64
N LYS A 7 -40.72 20.72 -0.40
CA LYS A 7 -39.66 19.71 -0.29
C LYS A 7 -38.41 20.42 0.24
N LYS A 8 -38.09 20.19 1.51
CA LYS A 8 -36.76 20.50 2.07
C LYS A 8 -35.76 19.59 1.35
N LEU A 9 -35.15 20.09 0.28
CA LEU A 9 -33.88 19.56 -0.20
C LEU A 9 -32.91 19.67 0.99
N LYS A 10 -32.60 18.54 1.62
CA LYS A 10 -31.48 18.44 2.55
C LYS A 10 -30.27 18.92 1.77
N LYS A 11 -29.74 20.10 2.13
CA LYS A 11 -28.40 20.51 1.72
C LYS A 11 -27.48 19.41 2.21
N ASN A 12 -27.00 18.58 1.29
CA ASN A 12 -25.80 17.78 1.53
C ASN A 12 -24.69 18.81 1.67
N SER A 13 -24.46 19.24 2.90
CA SER A 13 -23.25 19.95 3.28
C SER A 13 -22.06 19.13 2.78
N PRO A 14 -21.07 19.72 2.10
CA PRO A 14 -19.87 19.01 1.76
C PRO A 14 -19.28 18.51 3.08
N THR A 15 -19.17 17.19 3.21
CA THR A 15 -18.55 16.55 4.36
C THR A 15 -17.19 17.22 4.53
N LYS A 16 -16.98 17.91 5.66
CA LYS A 16 -15.68 18.49 5.99
C LYS A 16 -14.67 17.36 5.88
N ILE A 17 -13.81 17.41 4.87
CA ILE A 17 -12.70 16.48 4.75
C ILE A 17 -11.79 16.84 5.91
N ASP A 18 -11.77 15.96 6.92
CA ASP A 18 -10.85 16.03 8.04
C ASP A 18 -9.45 15.81 7.47
N GLN A 19 -8.71 16.91 7.24
CA GLN A 19 -7.42 16.90 6.54
C GLN A 19 -6.41 15.97 7.24
N ASP A 20 -6.59 15.75 8.53
CA ASP A 20 -5.73 14.88 9.35
C ASP A 20 -5.95 13.38 9.08
N ASN A 21 -7.02 13.01 8.36
CA ASN A 21 -7.38 11.62 8.05
C ASN A 21 -7.33 11.27 6.55
N LEU A 22 -6.80 12.17 5.70
CA LEU A 22 -6.81 11.99 4.25
C LEU A 22 -6.12 10.68 3.79
N CYS A 23 -5.01 10.31 4.45
CA CYS A 23 -4.27 9.08 4.14
C CYS A 23 -5.07 7.80 4.44
N TYR A 24 -6.04 7.85 5.37
CA TYR A 24 -6.93 6.73 5.68
C TYR A 24 -8.16 6.65 4.77
N GLN A 25 -8.38 7.68 3.94
CA GLN A 25 -9.47 7.72 2.95
C GLN A 25 -9.01 7.29 1.55
N LEU A 26 -7.71 7.06 1.35
CA LEU A 26 -7.19 6.54 0.09
C LEU A 26 -7.63 5.09 -0.12
N SER A 27 -8.08 4.77 -1.33
CA SER A 27 -8.35 3.38 -1.68
C SER A 27 -7.04 2.58 -1.68
N SER A 28 -7.15 1.28 -1.40
CA SER A 28 -6.00 0.36 -1.46
C SER A 28 -5.27 0.47 -2.80
N ASP A 29 -5.99 0.62 -3.91
CA ASP A 29 -5.41 0.75 -5.25
C ASP A 29 -4.53 1.99 -5.41
N VAL A 30 -4.93 3.12 -4.82
CA VAL A 30 -4.13 4.35 -4.86
C VAL A 30 -2.87 4.18 -4.01
N ILE A 31 -2.96 3.54 -2.85
CA ILE A 31 -1.81 3.26 -2.00
C ILE A 31 -0.84 2.32 -2.72
N VAL A 32 -1.32 1.23 -3.32
CA VAL A 32 -0.49 0.32 -4.13
C VAL A 32 0.20 1.08 -5.27
N LYS A 33 -0.49 2.01 -5.92
CA LYS A 33 0.09 2.85 -6.96
C LYS A 33 1.18 3.79 -6.42
N ILE A 34 0.98 4.39 -5.26
CA ILE A 34 2.01 5.19 -4.57
C ILE A 34 3.23 4.32 -4.26
N LEU A 35 3.02 3.14 -3.67
CA LEU A 35 4.09 2.19 -3.34
C LEU A 35 4.85 1.71 -4.56
N SER A 36 4.20 1.63 -5.73
CA SER A 36 4.87 1.26 -6.98
C SER A 36 5.89 2.28 -7.48
N TYR A 37 5.88 3.52 -6.97
CA TYR A 37 6.84 4.56 -7.30
C TYR A 37 8.03 4.63 -6.34
N LEU A 38 8.07 3.81 -5.29
CA LEU A 38 9.26 3.71 -4.45
C LEU A 38 10.46 3.26 -5.29
N GLN A 39 11.66 3.69 -4.88
CA GLN A 39 12.91 3.33 -5.57
C GLN A 39 13.50 2.03 -5.01
N ASP A 40 13.38 1.82 -3.71
CA ASP A 40 14.06 0.72 -3.02
C ASP A 40 13.08 -0.24 -2.33
N VAL A 41 13.45 -1.52 -2.29
CA VAL A 41 12.68 -2.56 -1.59
C VAL A 41 12.57 -2.29 -0.09
N SER A 42 13.58 -1.62 0.49
CA SER A 42 13.66 -1.28 1.91
C SER A 42 12.56 -0.31 2.33
N ASP A 43 12.23 0.65 1.46
CA ASP A 43 11.13 1.59 1.69
C ASP A 43 9.78 0.87 1.65
N LEU A 44 9.62 -0.10 0.73
CA LEU A 44 8.43 -0.95 0.68
C LEU A 44 8.33 -1.82 1.96
N GLY A 45 9.45 -2.33 2.45
CA GLY A 45 9.55 -3.05 3.71
C GLY A 45 9.10 -2.20 4.90
N CYS A 46 9.54 -0.95 4.99
CA CYS A 46 9.11 -0.01 6.03
C CYS A 46 7.59 0.22 6.01
N CYS A 47 6.99 0.29 4.81
CA CYS A 47 5.55 0.50 4.64
C CYS A 47 4.68 -0.60 5.26
N LEU A 48 5.22 -1.82 5.45
CA LEU A 48 4.51 -2.91 6.12
C LEU A 48 4.18 -2.62 7.58
N PHE A 49 4.90 -1.71 8.23
CA PHE A 49 4.79 -1.43 9.66
C PHE A 49 4.00 -0.16 9.99
N ILE A 50 3.61 0.63 8.99
CA ILE A 50 2.93 1.92 9.18
C ILE A 50 1.52 1.74 9.76
N SER A 51 0.71 0.90 9.13
CA SER A 51 -0.66 0.59 9.57
C SER A 51 -1.18 -0.66 8.86
N LYS A 52 -2.33 -1.17 9.30
CA LYS A 52 -2.98 -2.33 8.66
C LYS A 52 -3.28 -2.11 7.16
N LEU A 53 -3.70 -0.90 6.80
CA LEU A 53 -4.02 -0.56 5.40
C LEU A 53 -2.75 -0.59 4.53
N TRP A 54 -1.69 0.02 5.02
CA TRP A 54 -0.39 0.05 4.34
C TRP A 54 0.26 -1.33 4.29
N ASN A 55 0.10 -2.14 5.33
CA ASN A 55 0.54 -3.53 5.34
C ASN A 55 -0.12 -4.35 4.24
N LEU A 56 -1.44 -4.26 4.09
CA LEU A 56 -2.18 -4.97 3.04
C LEU A 56 -1.79 -4.49 1.64
N ALA A 57 -1.59 -3.20 1.46
CA ALA A 57 -1.15 -2.64 0.17
C ALA A 57 0.31 -3.02 -0.15
N ALA A 58 1.22 -2.92 0.81
CA ALA A 58 2.62 -3.26 0.63
C ALA A 58 2.84 -4.76 0.50
N SER A 59 1.96 -5.61 1.01
CA SER A 59 2.05 -7.07 0.86
C SER A 59 1.62 -7.59 -0.52
N GLN A 60 1.24 -6.71 -1.46
CA GLN A 60 0.83 -7.12 -2.81
C GLN A 60 2.01 -7.79 -3.55
N PRO A 61 1.86 -9.05 -4.00
CA PRO A 61 2.96 -9.80 -4.65
C PRO A 61 3.55 -9.10 -5.87
N SER A 62 2.73 -8.36 -6.62
CA SER A 62 3.14 -7.61 -7.80
C SER A 62 4.17 -6.53 -7.50
N LEU A 63 4.10 -5.88 -6.33
CA LEU A 63 5.08 -4.88 -5.89
C LEU A 63 6.42 -5.56 -5.63
N TRP A 64 6.44 -6.60 -4.80
CA TRP A 64 7.67 -7.32 -4.47
C TRP A 64 8.34 -7.95 -5.69
N LYS A 65 7.55 -8.49 -6.63
CA LYS A 65 8.09 -9.01 -7.89
C LYS A 65 8.80 -7.92 -8.70
N LYS A 66 8.26 -6.70 -8.73
CA LYS A 66 8.90 -5.56 -9.38
C LYS A 66 10.24 -5.21 -8.69
N PHE A 67 10.21 -4.99 -7.39
CA PHE A 67 11.40 -4.55 -6.63
C PHE A 67 12.51 -5.60 -6.62
N VAL A 68 12.17 -6.88 -6.42
CA VAL A 68 13.17 -7.95 -6.47
C VAL A 68 13.80 -8.06 -7.85
N LYS A 69 13.02 -7.89 -8.92
CA LYS A 69 13.56 -7.86 -10.29
C LYS A 69 14.50 -6.67 -10.50
N GLU A 70 14.15 -5.50 -9.99
CA GLU A 70 14.98 -4.29 -10.11
C GLU A 70 16.30 -4.41 -9.31
N GLU A 71 16.24 -4.99 -8.11
CA GLU A 71 17.40 -5.08 -7.21
C GLU A 71 18.33 -6.26 -7.52
N PHE A 72 17.77 -7.43 -7.87
CA PHE A 72 18.54 -8.66 -8.06
C PHE A 72 18.63 -9.12 -9.52
N GLY A 73 17.99 -8.39 -10.46
CA GLY A 73 18.01 -8.68 -11.89
C GLY A 73 17.20 -9.91 -12.30
N ASP A 74 17.33 -10.32 -13.57
CA ASP A 74 16.60 -11.47 -14.16
C ASP A 74 17.06 -12.85 -13.63
N TYR A 75 18.00 -12.89 -12.68
CA TYR A 75 18.45 -14.12 -12.02
C TYR A 75 17.32 -14.83 -11.26
N PHE A 76 16.31 -14.07 -10.83
CA PHE A 76 15.12 -14.58 -10.17
C PHE A 76 13.97 -14.81 -11.18
N ASN A 77 14.25 -15.48 -12.30
CA ASN A 77 13.22 -16.06 -13.16
C ASN A 77 12.73 -17.40 -12.59
N HIS A 78 12.10 -17.43 -11.42
CA HIS A 78 11.42 -18.64 -10.99
C HIS A 78 10.21 -18.40 -10.08
N ASP A 79 9.12 -19.03 -10.52
CA ASP A 79 7.84 -19.31 -9.86
C ASP A 79 6.99 -18.09 -9.46
N ASP A 80 5.88 -17.89 -10.17
CA ASP A 80 4.84 -16.93 -9.77
C ASP A 80 4.24 -17.27 -8.39
N ASN A 81 4.52 -18.46 -7.85
CA ASN A 81 4.16 -18.85 -6.49
C ASN A 81 5.19 -18.43 -5.41
N CYS A 82 6.29 -17.80 -5.78
CA CYS A 82 7.29 -17.37 -4.81
C CYS A 82 6.73 -16.22 -3.95
N ASN A 83 6.71 -16.40 -2.64
CA ASN A 83 6.34 -15.34 -1.69
C ASN A 83 7.55 -14.42 -1.48
N TRP A 84 7.72 -13.46 -2.39
CA TRP A 84 8.83 -12.50 -2.38
C TRP A 84 8.94 -11.69 -1.08
N LEU A 85 7.82 -11.44 -0.40
CA LEU A 85 7.81 -10.83 0.92
C LEU A 85 8.48 -11.74 1.98
N GLN A 86 8.23 -13.05 1.94
CA GLN A 86 8.90 -14.01 2.82
C GLN A 86 10.39 -14.14 2.48
N PHE A 87 10.75 -14.13 1.20
CA PHE A 87 12.14 -14.09 0.75
C PHE A 87 12.86 -12.86 1.32
N TYR A 88 12.28 -11.67 1.16
CA TYR A 88 12.86 -10.43 1.68
C TYR A 88 13.01 -10.45 3.20
N LYS A 89 12.00 -10.90 3.95
CA LYS A 89 12.09 -11.05 5.40
C LYS A 89 13.23 -11.99 5.80
N ARG A 90 13.33 -13.14 5.14
CA ARG A 90 14.39 -14.13 5.38
C ARG A 90 15.78 -13.57 5.06
N PHE A 91 15.93 -12.89 3.93
CA PHE A 91 17.17 -12.27 3.51
C PHE A 91 17.62 -11.20 4.52
N HIS A 92 16.70 -10.35 4.97
CA HIS A 92 17.01 -9.30 5.92
C HIS A 92 17.26 -9.84 7.34
N GLU A 93 16.61 -10.93 7.75
CA GLU A 93 16.92 -11.64 9.00
C GLU A 93 18.34 -12.23 8.99
N LEU A 94 18.80 -12.76 7.85
CA LEU A 94 20.14 -13.34 7.70
C LEU A 94 21.24 -12.26 7.72
N ASN A 95 21.03 -11.11 7.07
CA ASN A 95 21.98 -10.00 7.09
C ASN A 95 22.15 -9.33 8.46
N ILE A 96 21.17 -9.47 9.37
CA ILE A 96 21.30 -9.01 10.76
C ILE A 96 22.21 -9.94 11.57
N GLN A 97 22.24 -11.24 11.24
CA GLN A 97 23.09 -12.20 11.95
C GLN A 97 24.56 -12.19 11.52
N GLU A 98 24.87 -11.80 10.28
CA GLU A 98 26.27 -11.67 9.83
C GLU A 98 26.98 -10.41 10.33
N ASN A 99 26.25 -9.44 10.90
CA ASN A 99 26.79 -8.18 11.44
C ASN A 99 26.86 -8.16 12.99
N LEU A 100 26.82 -9.33 13.64
CA LEU A 100 27.00 -9.53 15.08
C LEU A 100 28.22 -10.42 15.34
#